data_AF-A0A0J9UHM3-F1
#
_entry.id   AF-A0A0J9UHM3-F1
#
_cell.length_a   1.000
_cell.length_b   1.000
_cell.length_c   1.000
_cell.angle_alpha   90.00
_cell.angle_beta   90.00
_cell.angle_gamma   90.00
#
_symmetry.space_group_name_H-M   'P 1'
#
loop_
_entity.id
_entity.type
_entity.pdbx_description
1 polymer ?
#
loop_
_entity_poly.entity_id
_entity_poly.type
_entity_poly.pdbx_seq_one_letter_code
_entity_poly.pdbx_strand_id
1 'polypeptide(L)'
;MHSLAIVSAFFAMASAHGVVLSVEGANGVTMPGLSIADGTPRDCSSNRCGSQADTSIIRDREIRSGEASALGRTQGNGPVDASVMISNFLGSGNANNVPTNNGTESATGVEDDLSNLPKGNNQDNNNNRQRRQLGNFLGGLFGGGRGGGGEKTETAEETSVAATAGEGASKGLPTASDNGEVTMTYRQINQDGAGPMTAEIDATSGGTDPDAFQTAEVTQDVPGIGIQGLSLATNTDFPLKVQMPQGMTCEGSVGGANNVCIVRVRNGAAAGPFGGSGAFTQSAASRKRAIAFRLKKRMEIVRY
;
A
#
# COMPACT_ATOMS: atom_id res chain seq x y z
N MET A 1 -19.88 15.74 47.74
CA MET A 1 -20.41 14.72 46.82
C MET A 1 -20.44 15.35 45.42
N HIS A 2 -19.38 15.19 44.63
CA HIS A 2 -19.35 15.73 43.26
C HIS A 2 -18.81 14.65 42.33
N SER A 3 -19.71 14.13 41.49
CA SER A 3 -19.50 13.07 40.53
C SER A 3 -18.46 13.46 39.49
N LEU A 4 -17.40 12.64 39.34
CA LEU A 4 -16.50 12.72 38.19
C LEU A 4 -17.24 12.25 36.94
N ALA A 5 -17.61 13.18 36.07
CA ALA A 5 -17.88 12.87 34.68
C ALA A 5 -16.54 12.83 33.93
N ILE A 6 -16.00 11.61 33.75
CA ILE A 6 -14.84 11.34 32.91
C ILE A 6 -15.28 11.55 31.46
N VAL A 7 -14.81 12.62 30.82
CA VAL A 7 -14.90 12.75 29.37
C VAL A 7 -13.73 11.98 28.78
N SER A 8 -14.00 10.74 28.39
CA SER A 8 -13.11 9.89 27.61
C SER A 8 -12.87 10.56 26.26
N ALA A 9 -11.66 11.07 26.02
CA ALA A 9 -11.20 11.30 24.67
C ALA A 9 -11.13 9.91 24.01
N PHE A 10 -12.09 9.62 23.12
CA PHE A 10 -11.99 8.48 22.21
C PHE A 10 -10.77 8.75 21.32
N PHE A 11 -9.62 8.16 21.67
CA PHE A 11 -8.68 7.74 20.65
C PHE A 11 -9.46 6.72 19.81
N ALA A 12 -9.93 7.11 18.63
CA ALA A 12 -10.37 6.14 17.65
C ALA A 12 -9.19 5.20 17.45
N MET A 13 -9.33 3.97 17.94
CA MET A 13 -8.31 2.94 17.79
C MET A 13 -8.33 2.56 16.32
N ALA A 14 -7.41 3.17 15.59
CA ALA A 14 -7.39 3.17 14.14
C ALA A 14 -6.86 1.83 13.63
N SER A 15 -7.79 0.90 13.36
CA SER A 15 -7.55 -0.18 12.41
C SER A 15 -7.51 0.51 11.05
N ALA A 16 -6.31 0.64 10.49
CA ALA A 16 -6.03 1.51 9.35
C ALA A 16 -5.67 0.69 8.11
N HIS A 17 -6.56 -0.22 7.74
CA HIS A 17 -6.27 -1.24 6.75
C HIS A 17 -6.56 -0.74 5.33
N GLY A 18 -5.55 -0.85 4.48
CA GLY A 18 -5.71 -0.73 3.05
C GLY A 18 -4.62 -1.50 2.33
N VAL A 19 -4.92 -1.96 1.12
CA VAL A 19 -4.11 -2.95 0.40
C VAL A 19 -3.97 -2.54 -1.06
N VAL A 20 -2.81 -2.83 -1.65
CA VAL A 20 -2.63 -2.73 -3.11
C VAL A 20 -3.28 -3.95 -3.74
N LEU A 21 -4.43 -3.76 -4.40
CA LEU A 21 -5.14 -4.83 -5.12
C LEU A 21 -4.38 -5.25 -6.37
N SER A 22 -3.88 -4.27 -7.13
CA SER A 22 -3.29 -4.52 -8.43
C SER A 22 -2.30 -3.44 -8.83
N VAL A 23 -1.37 -3.82 -9.70
CA VAL A 23 -0.54 -2.91 -10.48
C VAL A 23 -1.08 -2.86 -11.90
N GLU A 24 -1.36 -1.64 -12.37
CA GLU A 24 -1.89 -1.37 -13.71
C GLU A 24 -0.77 -0.91 -14.63
N GLY A 25 -0.36 -1.79 -15.53
CA GLY A 25 0.75 -1.56 -16.44
C GLY A 25 0.35 -0.66 -17.62
N ALA A 26 1.25 0.24 -18.02
CA ALA A 26 1.08 1.03 -19.25
C ALA A 26 1.03 0.15 -20.53
N ASN A 27 1.48 -1.10 -20.44
CA ASN A 27 1.34 -2.15 -21.45
C ASN A 27 -0.03 -2.84 -21.44
N GLY A 28 -1.00 -2.40 -20.64
CA GLY A 28 -2.33 -3.00 -20.53
C GLY A 28 -2.36 -4.31 -19.76
N VAL A 29 -1.32 -4.61 -19.00
CA VAL A 29 -1.23 -5.80 -18.15
C VAL A 29 -1.54 -5.39 -16.71
N THR A 30 -2.47 -6.11 -16.11
CA THR A 30 -2.83 -5.97 -14.70
C THR A 30 -2.34 -7.19 -13.95
N MET A 31 -1.62 -6.98 -12.86
CA MET A 31 -1.16 -8.06 -11.97
C MET A 31 -1.67 -7.80 -10.55
N PRO A 32 -2.17 -8.82 -9.83
CA PRO A 32 -2.51 -8.68 -8.41
C PRO A 32 -1.33 -8.17 -7.58
N GLY A 33 -1.64 -7.45 -6.50
CA GLY A 33 -0.66 -7.04 -5.50
C GLY A 33 0.01 -8.25 -4.83
N LEU A 34 1.21 -8.03 -4.29
CA LEU A 34 2.07 -9.14 -3.85
C LEU A 34 1.61 -9.81 -2.56
N SER A 35 0.72 -9.18 -1.80
CA SER A 35 0.13 -9.76 -0.58
C SER A 35 -1.28 -10.31 -0.78
N ILE A 36 -1.87 -10.11 -1.97
CA ILE A 36 -3.25 -10.49 -2.25
C ILE A 36 -3.43 -12.00 -2.13
N ALA A 37 -4.50 -12.39 -1.45
CA ALA A 37 -4.84 -13.78 -1.21
C ALA A 37 -6.29 -14.05 -1.64
N ASP A 38 -6.49 -15.05 -2.48
CA ASP A 38 -7.83 -15.48 -2.88
C ASP A 38 -8.63 -15.98 -1.66
N GLY A 39 -9.95 -15.80 -1.68
CA GLY A 39 -10.84 -16.11 -0.54
C GLY A 39 -10.86 -15.04 0.56
N THR A 40 -10.12 -13.94 0.39
CA THR A 40 -10.24 -12.77 1.28
C THR A 40 -11.56 -12.05 1.00
N PRO A 41 -12.46 -11.86 2.00
CA PRO A 41 -13.72 -11.16 1.78
C PRO A 41 -13.49 -9.71 1.37
N ARG A 42 -14.24 -9.23 0.37
CA ARG A 42 -14.18 -7.84 -0.11
C ARG A 42 -15.51 -7.10 0.05
N ASP A 43 -16.48 -7.72 0.73
CA ASP A 43 -17.82 -7.19 0.98
C ASP A 43 -18.01 -6.67 2.42
N CYS A 44 -16.94 -6.60 3.19
CA CYS A 44 -16.93 -6.20 4.61
C CYS A 44 -15.64 -5.47 4.98
N SER A 45 -15.66 -4.67 6.06
CA SER A 45 -14.56 -3.76 6.41
C SER A 45 -13.90 -4.00 7.78
N SER A 46 -14.31 -5.06 8.49
CA SER A 46 -13.82 -5.38 9.84
C SER A 46 -12.80 -6.51 9.84
N ASN A 47 -11.85 -6.51 10.76
CA ASN A 47 -10.92 -7.63 10.88
C ASN A 47 -11.67 -8.96 11.11
N ARG A 48 -12.71 -8.93 11.94
CA ARG A 48 -13.52 -10.11 12.30
C ARG A 48 -14.08 -10.88 11.10
N CYS A 49 -14.39 -10.21 10.00
CA CYS A 49 -14.90 -10.89 8.81
C CYS A 49 -13.79 -11.48 7.91
N GLY A 50 -12.52 -11.10 8.14
CA GLY A 50 -11.37 -11.56 7.38
C GLY A 50 -10.93 -10.63 6.24
N SER A 51 -11.61 -9.52 5.99
CA SER A 51 -11.29 -8.63 4.84
C SER A 51 -9.94 -7.92 4.93
N GLN A 52 -9.33 -7.93 6.11
CA GLN A 52 -8.04 -7.34 6.41
C GLN A 52 -6.89 -8.36 6.37
N ALA A 53 -7.20 -9.65 6.17
CA ALA A 53 -6.25 -10.75 6.36
C ALA A 53 -5.07 -10.72 5.39
N ASP A 54 -5.19 -10.04 4.25
CA ASP A 54 -4.16 -9.89 3.21
C ASP A 54 -3.56 -8.49 3.12
N THR A 55 -3.92 -7.60 4.06
CA THR A 55 -3.28 -6.30 4.20
C THR A 55 -1.86 -6.48 4.73
N SER A 56 -0.89 -5.84 4.08
CA SER A 56 0.50 -5.90 4.53
C SER A 56 0.71 -4.98 5.73
N ILE A 57 1.22 -5.55 6.82
CA ILE A 57 1.73 -4.86 8.01
C ILE A 57 3.23 -4.62 7.80
N ILE A 58 3.62 -3.35 7.59
CA ILE A 58 4.98 -2.95 7.17
C ILE A 58 5.63 -2.15 8.31
N ARG A 59 5.86 -2.83 9.44
CA ARG A 59 6.50 -2.23 10.62
C ARG A 59 8.01 -2.42 10.55
N ASP A 60 8.78 -1.33 10.58
CA ASP A 60 10.26 -1.41 10.53
C ASP A 60 10.86 -2.28 11.65
N ARG A 61 10.20 -2.34 12.82
CA ARG A 61 10.64 -3.21 13.93
C ARG A 61 10.53 -4.69 13.58
N GLU A 62 9.47 -5.09 12.87
CA GLU A 62 9.24 -6.48 12.49
C GLU A 62 10.22 -6.87 11.38
N ILE A 63 10.42 -5.98 10.41
CA ILE A 63 11.44 -6.11 9.36
C ILE A 63 12.84 -6.31 9.97
N ARG A 64 13.26 -5.43 10.90
CA ARG A 64 14.57 -5.54 11.54
C ARG A 64 14.74 -6.80 12.39
N SER A 65 13.65 -7.32 12.97
CA SER A 65 13.68 -8.55 13.76
C SER A 65 13.60 -9.84 12.94
N GLY A 66 13.25 -9.73 11.64
CA GLY A 66 12.97 -10.88 10.78
C GLY A 66 11.58 -11.49 10.94
N GLU A 67 10.69 -10.89 11.75
CA GLU A 67 9.27 -11.29 11.86
C GLU A 67 8.50 -11.02 10.56
N ALA A 68 8.87 -9.96 9.84
CA ALA A 68 8.31 -9.59 8.54
C ALA A 68 9.41 -9.54 7.47
N SER A 69 9.05 -9.77 6.21
CA SER A 69 9.97 -9.53 5.09
C SER A 69 10.08 -8.03 4.80
N ALA A 70 10.92 -7.61 3.84
CA ALA A 70 10.94 -6.23 3.41
C ALA A 70 9.59 -5.78 2.80
N LEU A 71 8.70 -6.69 2.42
CA LEU A 71 7.36 -6.36 1.94
C LEU A 71 6.31 -6.35 3.05
N GLY A 72 6.73 -6.59 4.29
CA GLY A 72 5.85 -6.74 5.45
C GLY A 72 5.40 -8.18 5.65
N ARG A 73 4.33 -8.34 6.43
CA ARG A 73 3.63 -9.61 6.62
C ARG A 73 2.13 -9.38 6.63
N THR A 74 1.36 -10.40 6.33
CA THR A 74 -0.09 -10.37 6.49
C THR A 74 -0.52 -11.21 7.68
N GLN A 75 -1.72 -10.96 8.19
CA GLN A 75 -2.29 -11.74 9.28
C GLN A 75 -2.62 -13.17 8.84
N GLY A 76 -3.10 -13.33 7.60
CA GLY A 76 -3.52 -14.62 7.06
C GLY A 76 -2.37 -15.51 6.58
N ASN A 77 -1.28 -14.92 6.06
CA ASN A 77 -0.26 -15.69 5.32
C ASN A 77 1.19 -15.41 5.79
N GLY A 78 1.42 -14.55 6.78
CA GLY A 78 2.76 -14.29 7.31
C GLY A 78 3.60 -13.41 6.37
N PRO A 79 4.95 -13.54 6.39
CA PRO A 79 5.84 -12.70 5.58
C PRO A 79 5.52 -12.74 4.08
N VAL A 80 5.47 -11.58 3.45
CA VAL A 80 5.13 -11.46 2.02
C VAL A 80 6.35 -11.78 1.15
N ASP A 81 6.20 -12.66 0.16
CA ASP A 81 7.24 -13.04 -0.80
C ASP A 81 6.80 -12.74 -2.24
N ALA A 82 7.49 -11.77 -2.87
CA ALA A 82 7.21 -11.37 -4.25
C ALA A 82 7.34 -12.51 -5.25
N SER A 83 8.26 -13.45 -5.01
CA SER A 83 8.58 -14.51 -5.97
C SER A 83 7.41 -15.46 -6.20
N VAL A 84 6.58 -15.68 -5.17
CA VAL A 84 5.39 -16.53 -5.23
C VAL A 84 4.38 -15.95 -6.22
N MET A 85 4.01 -14.68 -6.03
CA MET A 85 3.00 -14.03 -6.86
C MET A 85 3.49 -13.79 -8.29
N ILE A 86 4.75 -13.39 -8.45
CA ILE A 86 5.36 -13.18 -9.77
C ILE A 86 5.43 -14.50 -10.54
N SER A 87 5.91 -15.58 -9.93
CA SER A 87 6.02 -16.88 -10.62
C SER A 87 4.63 -17.45 -10.97
N ASN A 88 3.64 -17.32 -10.07
CA ASN A 88 2.26 -17.72 -10.37
C ASN A 88 1.69 -16.95 -11.56
N PHE A 89 1.86 -15.64 -11.60
CA PHE A 89 1.40 -14.82 -12.71
C PHE A 89 2.11 -15.15 -14.03
N LEU A 90 3.40 -15.50 -13.98
CA LEU A 90 4.16 -15.96 -15.14
C LEU A 90 3.87 -17.42 -15.55
N GLY A 91 3.06 -18.15 -14.77
CA GLY A 91 2.69 -19.55 -15.05
C GLY A 91 3.78 -20.57 -14.70
N SER A 92 4.80 -20.16 -13.96
CA SER A 92 5.88 -21.03 -13.46
C SER A 92 5.78 -21.32 -11.95
N GLY A 93 4.81 -20.70 -11.27
CA GLY A 93 4.59 -20.83 -9.83
C GLY A 93 3.92 -22.15 -9.45
N ASN A 94 4.12 -22.55 -8.19
CA ASN A 94 3.40 -23.65 -7.58
C ASN A 94 2.11 -23.13 -6.96
N ALA A 95 0.95 -23.51 -7.49
CA ALA A 95 -0.37 -23.08 -7.01
C ALA A 95 -0.58 -23.36 -5.51
N ASN A 96 0.06 -24.39 -4.95
CA ASN A 96 -0.04 -24.71 -3.52
C ASN A 96 0.68 -23.70 -2.61
N ASN A 97 1.55 -22.86 -3.17
CA ASN A 97 2.30 -21.85 -2.42
C ASN A 97 1.63 -20.48 -2.49
N VAL A 98 0.61 -20.31 -3.32
CA VAL A 98 -0.09 -19.04 -3.50
C VAL A 98 -0.91 -18.73 -2.24
N PRO A 99 -0.84 -17.51 -1.70
CA PRO A 99 -1.63 -17.11 -0.53
C PRO A 99 -3.12 -17.32 -0.75
N THR A 100 -3.79 -17.93 0.23
CA THR A 100 -5.25 -18.04 0.28
C THR A 100 -5.74 -17.67 1.67
N ASN A 101 -6.99 -17.24 1.77
CA ASN A 101 -7.69 -16.98 3.01
C ASN A 101 -9.04 -17.69 2.99
N ASN A 102 -9.58 -18.03 4.17
CA ASN A 102 -10.88 -18.67 4.31
C ASN A 102 -11.81 -17.79 5.15
N GLY A 103 -12.11 -16.60 4.65
CA GLY A 103 -13.00 -15.64 5.31
C GLY A 103 -12.65 -15.38 6.78
N THR A 104 -13.63 -15.58 7.66
CA THR A 104 -13.50 -15.38 9.11
C THR A 104 -12.46 -16.28 9.77
N GLU A 105 -12.09 -17.42 9.18
CA GLU A 105 -11.06 -18.32 9.74
C GLU A 105 -9.65 -17.74 9.60
N SER A 106 -9.45 -16.87 8.61
CA SER A 106 -8.22 -16.10 8.42
C SER A 106 -8.23 -14.77 9.18
N ALA A 107 -9.33 -14.44 9.85
CA ALA A 107 -9.37 -13.32 10.78
C ALA A 107 -8.67 -13.73 12.08
N THR A 108 -7.72 -12.93 12.55
CA THR A 108 -7.18 -13.12 13.91
C THR A 108 -8.24 -12.87 14.98
N GLY A 109 -9.37 -12.23 14.62
CA GLY A 109 -10.45 -11.85 15.54
C GLY A 109 -10.01 -10.83 16.59
N VAL A 110 -8.76 -10.39 16.52
CA VAL A 110 -8.06 -9.53 17.46
C VAL A 110 -7.64 -8.30 16.67
N GLU A 111 -8.15 -7.13 17.06
CA GLU A 111 -7.67 -5.87 16.52
C GLU A 111 -6.16 -5.71 16.84
N ASP A 112 -5.42 -4.99 15.99
CA ASP A 112 -3.96 -4.89 16.11
C ASP A 112 -3.48 -4.54 17.53
N ASP A 113 -2.40 -5.21 17.96
CA ASP A 113 -1.79 -4.96 19.26
C ASP A 113 -1.08 -3.58 19.29
N LEU A 114 -1.75 -2.60 19.88
CA LEU A 114 -1.27 -1.23 20.07
C LEU A 114 -0.48 -1.01 21.36
N SER A 115 -0.23 -2.05 22.15
CA SER A 115 0.29 -1.92 23.51
C SER A 115 1.68 -1.27 23.61
N ASN A 116 2.45 -1.31 22.51
CA ASN A 116 3.85 -0.86 22.46
C ASN A 116 4.08 0.42 21.64
N LEU A 117 3.03 1.18 21.31
CA LEU A 117 3.21 2.50 20.69
C LEU A 117 3.75 3.51 21.70
N PRO A 118 4.61 4.47 21.28
CA PRO A 118 5.00 5.56 22.15
C PRO A 118 3.75 6.32 22.56
N LYS A 119 3.35 6.21 23.83
CA LYS A 119 2.29 7.05 24.41
C LYS A 119 2.80 8.49 24.33
N GLY A 120 2.22 9.28 23.44
CA GLY A 120 2.56 10.69 23.29
C GLY A 120 2.51 11.40 24.65
N ASN A 121 3.62 12.02 25.04
CA ASN A 121 3.69 12.83 26.25
C ASN A 121 2.70 14.00 26.13
N ASN A 122 1.71 14.04 27.04
CA ASN A 122 0.85 15.20 27.23
C ASN A 122 1.70 16.39 27.69
N GLN A 123 1.88 17.37 26.81
CA GLN A 123 2.29 18.71 27.22
C GLN A 123 1.29 19.71 26.65
N ASP A 124 0.32 20.03 27.50
CA ASP A 124 -0.66 21.10 27.33
C ASP A 124 0.02 22.42 26.96
N ASN A 125 -0.59 23.19 26.04
CA ASN A 125 -0.68 24.65 26.17
C ASN A 125 -1.70 25.26 25.18
N ASN A 126 -2.71 25.92 25.76
CA ASN A 126 -3.37 27.15 25.29
C ASN A 126 -3.92 27.21 23.84
N ASN A 127 -5.25 27.15 23.68
CA ASN A 127 -6.08 28.37 23.65
C ASN A 127 -7.53 28.12 23.22
N ASN A 128 -8.42 28.64 24.06
CA ASN A 128 -9.87 28.48 24.05
C ASN A 128 -10.57 29.37 23.00
N ARG A 129 -10.05 29.46 21.77
CA ARG A 129 -10.63 30.31 20.69
C ARG A 129 -11.06 29.56 19.41
N GLN A 130 -10.66 28.30 19.20
CA GLN A 130 -10.97 27.55 17.97
C GLN A 130 -12.39 26.95 17.90
N ARG A 131 -13.11 26.85 19.03
CA ARG A 131 -14.39 26.12 19.09
C ARG A 131 -15.58 26.84 18.43
N ARG A 132 -15.47 28.14 18.14
CA ARG A 132 -16.51 28.89 17.39
C ARG A 132 -16.28 28.96 15.88
N GLN A 133 -15.09 28.59 15.40
CA GLN A 133 -14.80 28.57 13.96
C GLN A 133 -15.16 27.23 13.30
N LEU A 134 -15.19 26.15 14.08
CA LEU A 134 -15.55 24.80 13.63
C LEU A 134 -17.03 24.65 13.25
N GLY A 135 -17.93 25.43 13.90
CA GLY A 135 -19.37 25.40 13.60
C GLY A 135 -19.73 26.00 12.24
N ASN A 136 -18.96 26.98 11.76
CA ASN A 136 -19.16 27.57 10.43
C ASN A 136 -18.43 26.81 9.31
N PHE A 137 -17.47 25.93 9.64
CA PHE A 137 -16.82 25.04 8.66
C PHE A 137 -17.74 23.87 8.26
N LEU A 138 -18.55 23.38 9.21
CA LEU A 138 -19.54 22.30 8.98
C LEU A 138 -20.73 22.74 8.11
N GLY A 139 -21.06 24.04 8.06
CA GLY A 139 -22.13 24.57 7.20
C GLY A 139 -21.72 24.81 5.74
N GLY A 140 -20.41 24.86 5.43
CA GLY A 140 -19.88 25.11 4.09
C GLY A 140 -19.43 23.87 3.33
N LEU A 141 -19.33 22.70 4.00
CA LEU A 141 -18.79 21.46 3.45
C LEU A 141 -19.78 20.67 2.56
N PHE A 142 -21.00 21.17 2.35
CA PHE A 142 -21.95 20.60 1.39
C PHE A 142 -21.91 21.28 0.01
N GLY A 143 -20.94 22.16 -0.24
CA GLY A 143 -20.86 22.95 -1.47
C GLY A 143 -19.50 22.89 -2.17
N GLY A 144 -19.28 21.82 -2.97
CA GLY A 144 -18.43 21.85 -4.16
C GLY A 144 -16.91 21.80 -3.97
N GLY A 145 -16.26 20.74 -4.51
CA GLY A 145 -14.81 20.74 -4.67
C GLY A 145 -14.15 19.41 -5.07
N ARG A 146 -14.25 19.06 -6.36
CA ARG A 146 -13.25 18.30 -7.17
C ARG A 146 -12.76 16.92 -6.68
N GLY A 147 -13.51 15.88 -7.07
CA GLY A 147 -13.00 14.68 -7.77
C GLY A 147 -11.87 13.86 -7.13
N GLY A 148 -12.16 13.15 -6.03
CA GLY A 148 -11.27 12.14 -5.44
C GLY A 148 -11.46 10.70 -5.98
N GLY A 149 -12.24 10.50 -7.04
CA GLY A 149 -12.17 9.33 -7.96
C GLY A 149 -12.35 7.91 -7.42
N GLY A 150 -12.65 7.71 -6.14
CA GLY A 150 -12.80 6.35 -5.58
C GLY A 150 -14.06 5.64 -6.06
N GLU A 151 -13.95 4.35 -6.33
CA GLU A 151 -15.07 3.48 -6.68
C GLU A 151 -15.35 2.51 -5.54
N LYS A 152 -16.59 2.50 -5.04
CA LYS A 152 -17.01 1.54 -4.03
C LYS A 152 -17.26 0.20 -4.71
N THR A 153 -16.50 -0.81 -4.31
CA THR A 153 -16.53 -2.14 -4.90
C THR A 153 -16.76 -3.16 -3.79
N GLU A 154 -17.72 -4.05 -4.00
CA GLU A 154 -18.07 -5.10 -3.04
C GLU A 154 -18.15 -6.40 -3.84
N THR A 155 -17.22 -7.33 -3.57
CA THR A 155 -17.27 -8.70 -4.09
C THR A 155 -17.25 -9.66 -2.90
N ALA A 156 -17.91 -10.81 -3.04
CA ALA A 156 -17.98 -11.79 -1.94
C ALA A 156 -16.57 -12.17 -1.46
N GLU A 157 -15.65 -12.40 -2.39
CA GLU A 157 -14.26 -12.71 -2.08
C GLU A 157 -13.31 -12.27 -3.20
N GLU A 158 -12.04 -12.17 -2.85
CA GLU A 158 -10.91 -12.03 -3.75
C GLU A 158 -10.71 -13.31 -4.58
N THR A 159 -10.51 -13.17 -5.88
CA THR A 159 -10.31 -14.30 -6.81
C THR A 159 -9.28 -14.00 -7.91
N SER A 160 -8.67 -12.81 -7.88
CA SER A 160 -7.82 -12.34 -8.95
C SER A 160 -6.53 -13.15 -9.10
N VAL A 161 -6.05 -13.82 -8.05
CA VAL A 161 -4.76 -14.51 -8.09
C VAL A 161 -4.84 -15.78 -8.94
N ALA A 162 -5.86 -16.62 -8.70
CA ALA A 162 -6.14 -17.77 -9.54
C ALA A 162 -6.60 -17.35 -10.94
N ALA A 163 -7.43 -16.30 -11.05
CA ALA A 163 -7.97 -15.86 -12.33
C ALA A 163 -6.88 -15.36 -13.30
N THR A 164 -5.81 -14.76 -12.78
CA THR A 164 -4.72 -14.19 -13.58
C THR A 164 -3.48 -15.09 -13.67
N ALA A 165 -3.51 -16.28 -13.07
CA ALA A 165 -2.39 -17.21 -13.11
C ALA A 165 -2.00 -17.56 -14.55
N GLY A 166 -0.70 -17.44 -14.87
CA GLY A 166 -0.17 -17.69 -16.21
C GLY A 166 -0.40 -16.61 -17.26
N GLU A 167 -1.17 -15.55 -16.99
CA GLU A 167 -1.37 -14.46 -17.96
C GLU A 167 -0.05 -13.78 -18.38
N GLY A 168 0.87 -13.63 -17.42
CA GLY A 168 2.18 -13.04 -17.62
C GLY A 168 3.11 -13.85 -18.51
N ALA A 169 2.83 -15.13 -18.76
CA ALA A 169 3.68 -15.98 -19.62
C ALA A 169 3.82 -15.41 -21.05
N SER A 170 2.75 -14.78 -21.55
CA SER A 170 2.71 -14.18 -22.89
C SER A 170 2.76 -12.66 -22.87
N LYS A 171 2.17 -12.03 -21.85
CA LYS A 171 2.05 -10.57 -21.75
C LYS A 171 3.20 -9.90 -21.01
N GLY A 172 4.01 -10.67 -20.27
CA GLY A 172 5.00 -10.14 -19.33
C GLY A 172 4.33 -9.53 -18.10
N LEU A 173 5.12 -8.85 -17.27
CA LEU A 173 4.63 -8.12 -16.10
C LEU A 173 4.08 -6.72 -16.48
N PRO A 174 3.26 -6.09 -15.61
CA PRO A 174 2.90 -4.69 -15.75
C PRO A 174 4.14 -3.80 -15.94
N THR A 175 4.07 -2.81 -16.82
CA THR A 175 5.15 -1.83 -16.99
C THR A 175 4.81 -0.50 -16.33
N ALA A 176 5.78 0.15 -15.68
CA ALA A 176 5.69 1.59 -15.46
C ALA A 176 5.53 2.32 -16.79
N SER A 177 4.94 3.51 -16.75
CA SER A 177 4.75 4.33 -17.94
C SER A 177 6.08 4.79 -18.57
N ASP A 178 5.94 5.40 -19.74
CA ASP A 178 7.01 6.16 -20.39
C ASP A 178 7.30 7.52 -19.73
N ASN A 179 6.95 7.73 -18.47
CA ASN A 179 7.63 8.71 -17.62
C ASN A 179 8.15 8.10 -16.30
N GLY A 180 7.96 6.80 -16.09
CA GLY A 180 8.33 6.11 -14.84
C GLY A 180 7.26 6.23 -13.76
N GLU A 181 6.02 6.57 -14.12
CA GLU A 181 4.88 6.52 -13.21
C GLU A 181 4.33 5.09 -13.16
N VAL A 182 4.20 4.56 -11.95
CA VAL A 182 3.55 3.28 -11.65
C VAL A 182 2.13 3.58 -11.21
N THR A 183 1.15 2.92 -11.82
CA THR A 183 -0.26 3.03 -11.41
C THR A 183 -0.67 1.76 -10.68
N MET A 184 -1.37 1.93 -9.56
CA MET A 184 -1.90 0.84 -8.74
C MET A 184 -3.35 1.13 -8.39
N THR A 185 -4.10 0.06 -8.13
CA THR A 185 -5.40 0.15 -7.46
C THR A 185 -5.20 -0.13 -5.98
N TYR A 186 -5.48 0.85 -5.14
CA TYR A 186 -5.38 0.73 -3.68
C TYR A 186 -6.78 0.68 -3.08
N ARG A 187 -7.08 -0.39 -2.33
CA ARG A 187 -8.33 -0.51 -1.59
C ARG A 187 -8.17 0.03 -0.19
N GLN A 188 -8.94 1.07 0.13
CA GLN A 188 -9.18 1.45 1.51
C GLN A 188 -10.27 0.53 2.09
N ILE A 189 -9.91 -0.31 3.06
CA ILE A 189 -10.83 -1.28 3.66
C ILE A 189 -11.68 -0.58 4.72
N ASN A 190 -11.07 0.22 5.59
CA ASN A 190 -11.75 0.96 6.66
C ASN A 190 -11.26 2.41 6.82
N GLN A 191 -11.91 3.17 7.72
CA GLN A 191 -11.83 4.65 7.74
C GLN A 191 -10.42 5.23 7.96
N ASP A 192 -9.56 4.49 8.65
CA ASP A 192 -8.19 4.92 8.94
C ASP A 192 -7.16 4.37 7.93
N GLY A 193 -7.59 3.57 6.94
CA GLY A 193 -6.74 2.98 5.91
C GLY A 193 -6.35 3.91 4.77
N ALA A 194 -6.73 5.18 4.82
CA ALA A 194 -6.37 6.17 3.81
C ALA A 194 -4.97 6.78 4.05
N GLY A 195 -4.48 7.49 3.03
CA GLY A 195 -3.18 8.19 3.05
C GLY A 195 -3.13 9.38 4.02
N PRO A 196 -1.99 10.07 4.18
CA PRO A 196 -0.96 10.15 3.17
C PRO A 196 -0.16 8.86 3.07
N MET A 197 -0.03 8.36 1.85
CA MET A 197 0.78 7.19 1.58
C MET A 197 2.24 7.61 1.45
N THR A 198 3.14 6.79 2.00
CA THR A 198 4.56 6.83 1.68
C THR A 198 4.86 5.70 0.70
N ALA A 199 5.74 5.95 -0.27
CA ALA A 199 6.11 4.98 -1.28
C ALA A 199 7.63 4.83 -1.36
N GLU A 200 8.06 3.60 -1.59
CA GLU A 200 9.46 3.25 -1.82
C GLU A 200 9.55 2.22 -2.94
N ILE A 201 10.65 2.24 -3.69
CA ILE A 201 10.89 1.31 -4.78
C ILE A 201 12.24 0.63 -4.61
N ASP A 202 12.23 -0.70 -4.64
CA ASP A 202 13.41 -1.52 -4.78
C ASP A 202 13.62 -1.88 -6.25
N ALA A 203 14.82 -1.54 -6.75
CA ALA A 203 15.22 -1.75 -8.13
C ALA A 203 16.07 -3.01 -8.34
N THR A 204 16.46 -3.71 -7.27
CA THR A 204 17.55 -4.69 -7.31
C THR A 204 17.23 -6.01 -6.60
N SER A 205 16.71 -5.99 -5.37
CA SER A 205 16.66 -7.18 -4.52
C SER A 205 15.42 -8.05 -4.77
N GLY A 206 14.42 -7.50 -5.44
CA GLY A 206 13.15 -8.16 -5.63
C GLY A 206 12.25 -8.15 -4.40
N GLY A 207 12.39 -7.13 -3.55
CA GLY A 207 11.64 -7.01 -2.31
C GLY A 207 12.18 -7.89 -1.18
N THR A 208 13.42 -8.35 -1.26
CA THR A 208 14.04 -9.21 -0.23
C THR A 208 14.93 -8.43 0.73
N ASP A 209 15.53 -7.32 0.27
CA ASP A 209 16.42 -6.46 1.04
C ASP A 209 15.72 -5.14 1.38
N PRO A 210 15.47 -4.84 2.68
CA PRO A 210 14.87 -3.58 3.08
C PRO A 210 15.74 -2.36 2.76
N ASP A 211 17.07 -2.51 2.68
CA ASP A 211 18.00 -1.41 2.39
C ASP A 211 18.09 -1.08 0.90
N ALA A 212 17.53 -1.94 0.03
CA ALA A 212 17.47 -1.69 -1.41
C ALA A 212 16.35 -0.73 -1.81
N PHE A 213 15.41 -0.45 -0.90
CA PHE A 213 14.29 0.46 -1.12
C PHE A 213 14.74 1.93 -1.09
N GLN A 214 14.34 2.68 -2.11
CA GLN A 214 14.54 4.13 -2.17
C GLN A 214 13.20 4.84 -2.19
N THR A 215 13.10 5.96 -1.47
CA THR A 215 11.88 6.79 -1.44
C THR A 215 11.46 7.20 -2.85
N ALA A 216 10.17 7.03 -3.13
CA ALA A 216 9.52 7.41 -4.37
C ALA A 216 8.39 8.41 -4.09
N GLU A 217 8.09 9.27 -5.07
CA GLU A 217 7.07 10.31 -4.92
C GLU A 217 5.68 9.75 -5.19
N VAL A 218 4.72 9.97 -4.29
CA VAL A 218 3.31 9.66 -4.55
C VAL A 218 2.70 10.83 -5.34
N THR A 219 2.45 10.62 -6.63
CA THR A 219 1.95 11.66 -7.55
C THR A 219 0.43 11.76 -7.58
N GLN A 220 -0.26 10.71 -7.17
CA GLN A 220 -1.70 10.69 -6.93
C GLN A 220 -1.95 9.81 -5.71
N ASP A 221 -2.42 10.40 -4.62
CA ASP A 221 -2.62 9.72 -3.34
C ASP A 221 -4.08 9.32 -3.14
N VAL A 222 -4.30 8.42 -2.17
CA VAL A 222 -5.62 8.05 -1.67
C VAL A 222 -6.20 9.24 -0.89
N PRO A 223 -7.37 9.78 -1.26
CA PRO A 223 -7.97 10.92 -0.59
C PRO A 223 -8.21 10.65 0.90
N GLY A 224 -7.62 11.46 1.77
CA GLY A 224 -7.88 11.49 3.22
C GLY A 224 -8.11 12.92 3.71
N ILE A 225 -8.92 13.11 4.75
CA ILE A 225 -9.18 14.42 5.36
C ILE A 225 -8.26 14.60 6.59
N GLY A 226 -7.45 15.67 6.58
CA GLY A 226 -6.66 16.11 7.74
C GLY A 226 -5.28 15.42 7.89
N ILE A 227 -4.56 15.78 8.96
CA ILE A 227 -3.15 15.39 9.25
C ILE A 227 -2.96 13.88 9.51
N GLN A 228 -4.06 13.12 9.61
CA GLN A 228 -4.08 11.68 9.95
C GLN A 228 -4.78 10.82 8.90
N GLY A 229 -5.19 11.39 7.76
CA GLY A 229 -5.75 10.58 6.69
C GLY A 229 -7.18 10.08 6.89
N LEU A 230 -7.95 10.69 7.78
CA LEU A 230 -9.30 10.24 8.08
C LEU A 230 -10.18 10.30 6.83
N SER A 231 -10.60 9.15 6.33
CA SER A 231 -11.51 9.04 5.19
C SER A 231 -12.75 8.28 5.64
N LEU A 232 -13.94 8.80 5.32
CA LEU A 232 -15.19 8.09 5.61
C LEU A 232 -15.42 6.91 4.64
N ALA A 233 -14.52 6.70 3.68
CA ALA A 233 -14.62 5.61 2.72
C ALA A 233 -14.29 4.26 3.41
N THR A 234 -15.01 3.24 2.97
CA THR A 234 -14.82 1.85 3.37
C THR A 234 -15.11 1.00 2.15
N ASN A 235 -14.32 -0.05 1.92
CA ASN A 235 -14.40 -0.88 0.72
C ASN A 235 -14.41 -0.03 -0.56
N THR A 236 -13.44 0.88 -0.66
CA THR A 236 -13.35 1.81 -1.79
C THR A 236 -11.98 1.72 -2.43
N ASP A 237 -11.99 1.58 -3.75
CA ASP A 237 -10.81 1.46 -4.56
C ASP A 237 -10.42 2.83 -5.10
N PHE A 238 -9.16 3.18 -4.90
CA PHE A 238 -8.60 4.45 -5.34
C PHE A 238 -7.41 4.19 -6.27
N PRO A 239 -7.30 4.94 -7.37
CA PRO A 239 -6.06 4.98 -8.12
C PRO A 239 -4.95 5.61 -7.26
N LEU A 240 -3.86 4.88 -7.08
CA LEU A 240 -2.64 5.31 -6.41
C LEU A 240 -1.50 5.34 -7.43
N LYS A 241 -0.79 6.45 -7.52
CA LYS A 241 0.32 6.60 -8.46
C LYS A 241 1.62 6.98 -7.77
N VAL A 242 2.68 6.31 -8.19
CA VAL A 242 4.03 6.47 -7.63
C VAL A 242 5.01 6.72 -8.76
N GLN A 243 5.77 7.81 -8.66
CA GLN A 243 6.82 8.17 -9.59
C GLN A 243 8.15 7.54 -9.18
N MET A 244 8.76 6.80 -10.11
CA MET A 244 10.08 6.23 -9.93
C MET A 244 11.14 7.31 -9.67
N PRO A 245 12.09 7.08 -8.74
CA PRO A 245 13.22 7.96 -8.53
C PRO A 245 14.01 8.25 -9.81
N GLN A 246 14.43 9.49 -9.99
CA GLN A 246 15.13 9.89 -11.21
C GLN A 246 16.42 9.11 -11.40
N GLY A 247 16.56 8.53 -12.60
CA GLY A 247 17.70 7.70 -12.92
C GLY A 247 17.62 6.28 -12.38
N MET A 248 16.56 5.85 -11.70
CA MET A 248 16.41 4.44 -11.30
C MET A 248 16.19 3.52 -12.51
N THR A 249 16.83 2.35 -12.51
CA THR A 249 16.63 1.30 -13.52
C THR A 249 16.26 0.00 -12.83
N CYS A 250 15.26 -0.73 -13.33
CA CYS A 250 14.90 -2.03 -12.79
C CYS A 250 15.95 -3.08 -13.20
N GLU A 251 16.63 -3.65 -12.21
CA GLU A 251 17.68 -4.67 -12.37
C GLU A 251 17.34 -5.96 -11.63
N GLY A 252 16.25 -6.00 -10.86
CA GLY A 252 15.83 -7.16 -10.09
C GLY A 252 15.48 -8.37 -10.97
N SER A 253 15.77 -9.55 -10.42
CA SER A 253 15.35 -10.84 -10.96
C SER A 253 14.56 -11.60 -9.90
N VAL A 254 13.27 -11.85 -10.15
CA VAL A 254 12.32 -12.34 -9.14
C VAL A 254 11.29 -13.23 -9.80
N GLY A 255 10.98 -14.38 -9.19
CA GLY A 255 9.92 -15.28 -9.67
C GLY A 255 10.08 -15.74 -11.13
N GLY A 256 11.29 -15.68 -11.70
CA GLY A 256 11.57 -16.01 -13.10
C GLY A 256 11.49 -14.82 -14.07
N ALA A 257 11.12 -13.62 -13.63
CA ALA A 257 11.20 -12.40 -14.43
C ALA A 257 12.50 -11.63 -14.16
N ASN A 258 12.98 -10.91 -15.16
CA ASN A 258 14.07 -9.94 -15.07
C ASN A 258 13.53 -8.52 -15.29
N ASN A 259 14.38 -7.51 -15.08
CA ASN A 259 13.98 -6.09 -15.23
C ASN A 259 12.83 -5.73 -14.29
N VAL A 260 12.80 -6.34 -13.10
CA VAL A 260 11.76 -6.18 -12.09
C VAL A 260 12.16 -5.08 -11.11
N CYS A 261 11.22 -4.19 -10.82
CA CYS A 261 11.21 -3.35 -9.62
C CYS A 261 10.02 -3.75 -8.75
N ILE A 262 10.17 -3.56 -7.45
CA ILE A 262 9.07 -3.72 -6.48
C ILE A 262 8.75 -2.36 -5.90
N VAL A 263 7.49 -1.95 -6.01
CA VAL A 263 6.97 -0.78 -5.29
C VAL A 263 6.33 -1.26 -4.00
N ARG A 264 6.59 -0.55 -2.91
CA ARG A 264 5.98 -0.73 -1.59
C ARG A 264 5.34 0.58 -1.17
N VAL A 265 4.10 0.52 -0.70
CA VAL A 265 3.39 1.68 -0.15
C VAL A 265 2.86 1.37 1.24
N ARG A 266 2.88 2.36 2.12
CA ARG A 266 2.34 2.25 3.47
C ARG A 266 1.81 3.58 3.99
N ASN A 267 0.74 3.54 4.77
CA ASN A 267 0.19 4.70 5.47
C ASN A 267 0.96 5.02 6.76
N GLY A 268 0.62 6.14 7.40
CA GLY A 268 1.24 6.60 8.64
C GLY A 268 0.65 6.00 9.93
N ALA A 269 -0.15 4.93 9.84
CA ALA A 269 -0.88 4.43 10.99
C ALA A 269 0.05 3.87 12.06
N ALA A 270 -0.18 4.31 13.30
CA ALA A 270 0.65 3.91 14.44
C ALA A 270 0.54 2.40 14.70
N ALA A 271 -0.67 1.85 14.59
CA ALA A 271 -0.96 0.42 14.73
C ALA A 271 -0.10 -0.47 13.85
N GLY A 272 0.31 0.04 12.71
CA GLY A 272 1.19 -0.60 11.77
C GLY A 272 1.08 0.24 10.51
N PRO A 273 2.17 0.66 9.88
CA PRO A 273 2.06 1.18 8.54
C PRO A 273 1.44 0.07 7.67
N PHE A 274 0.19 0.26 7.27
CA PHE A 274 -0.54 -0.70 6.44
C PHE A 274 -0.46 -0.28 4.99
N GLY A 275 -0.47 -1.26 4.11
CA GLY A 275 -0.50 -1.01 2.69
C GLY A 275 -0.31 -2.30 1.90
N GLY A 276 0.58 -2.23 0.93
CA GLY A 276 0.87 -3.35 0.07
C GLY A 276 2.06 -3.08 -0.83
N SER A 277 2.32 -4.03 -1.70
CA SER A 277 3.40 -3.94 -2.67
C SER A 277 2.97 -4.51 -4.02
N GLY A 278 3.69 -4.11 -5.06
CA GLY A 278 3.40 -4.46 -6.44
C GLY A 278 4.68 -4.68 -7.23
N ALA A 279 4.65 -5.62 -8.17
CA ALA A 279 5.74 -5.86 -9.10
C ALA A 279 5.47 -5.17 -10.43
N PHE A 280 6.50 -4.57 -11.00
CA PHE A 280 6.43 -3.98 -12.32
C PHE A 280 7.80 -4.04 -13.02
N THR A 281 7.78 -3.80 -14.33
CA THR A 281 8.98 -3.70 -15.15
C THR A 281 9.11 -2.32 -15.78
N GLN A 282 10.29 -1.99 -16.28
CA GLN A 282 10.48 -0.78 -17.08
C GLN A 282 10.38 -1.06 -18.57
N SER A 283 9.64 -0.21 -19.29
CA SER A 283 9.73 -0.16 -20.75
C SER A 283 11.15 0.23 -21.19
N ALA A 284 11.53 -0.13 -22.42
CA ALA A 284 12.82 0.27 -23.00
C ALA A 284 12.99 1.80 -23.03
N ALA A 285 11.90 2.54 -23.32
CA ALA A 285 11.89 3.99 -23.30
C ALA A 285 12.13 4.53 -21.86
N SER A 286 11.49 3.91 -20.85
CA SER A 286 11.66 4.27 -19.45
C SER A 286 13.08 4.08 -18.95
N ARG A 287 13.65 2.91 -19.23
CA ARG A 287 15.05 2.61 -18.92
C ARG A 287 16.01 3.57 -19.62
N LYS A 288 15.77 3.91 -20.89
CA LYS A 288 16.60 4.87 -21.65
C LYS A 288 16.59 6.26 -21.02
N ARG A 289 15.43 6.76 -20.56
CA ARG A 289 15.34 8.06 -19.87
C ARG A 289 16.12 8.07 -18.56
N ALA A 290 16.00 7.00 -17.77
CA ALA A 290 16.76 6.86 -16.53
C ALA A 290 18.28 6.88 -16.77
N ILE A 291 18.76 6.13 -17.77
CA ILE A 291 20.17 6.12 -18.14
C ILE A 291 20.63 7.49 -18.64
N ALA A 292 19.84 8.16 -19.49
CA ALA A 292 20.14 9.50 -19.99
C ALA A 292 20.25 10.52 -18.84
N PHE A 293 19.39 10.42 -17.83
CA PHE A 293 19.48 11.24 -16.62
C PHE A 293 20.79 11.01 -15.87
N ARG A 294 21.17 9.74 -15.62
CA ARG A 294 22.45 9.39 -14.98
C ARG A 294 23.65 9.95 -15.75
N LEU A 295 23.66 9.81 -17.08
CA LEU A 295 24.73 10.33 -17.93
C LEU A 295 24.81 11.86 -17.87
N LYS A 296 23.67 12.56 -17.95
CA LYS A 296 23.62 14.01 -17.82
C LYS A 296 24.19 14.48 -16.48
N LYS A 297 23.79 13.85 -15.38
CA LYS A 297 24.28 14.19 -14.04
C LYS A 297 25.78 13.95 -13.88
N ARG A 298 26.31 12.85 -14.45
CA ARG A 298 27.76 12.61 -14.47
C ARG A 298 28.51 13.69 -15.27
N MET A 299 28.00 14.10 -16.42
CA MET A 299 28.61 15.18 -17.22
C MET A 299 28.55 16.54 -16.52
N GLU A 300 27.51 16.82 -15.73
CA GLU A 300 27.42 18.03 -14.90
C GLU A 300 28.50 18.05 -13.81
N ILE A 301 28.80 16.90 -13.18
CA ILE A 301 29.83 16.79 -12.13
C ILE A 301 31.24 16.99 -12.70
N VAL A 302 31.54 16.41 -13.86
CA VAL A 302 32.89 16.46 -14.48
C VAL A 302 33.24 17.85 -15.06
N ARG A 303 32.27 18.75 -15.16
CA ARG A 303 32.47 20.13 -15.66
C ARG A 303 32.93 21.12 -14.60
N TYR A 304 33.04 20.69 -13.34
CA TYR A 304 33.60 21.45 -12.23
C TYR A 304 34.91 20.79 -11.76
#